data_AF-A0A0D5C216-F1
#
_entry.id   AF-A0A0D5C216-F1
#
_cell.length_a   1.000
_cell.length_b   1.000
_cell.length_c   1.000
_cell.angle_alpha   90.00
_cell.angle_beta   90.00
_cell.angle_gamma   90.00
#
_symmetry.space_group_name_H-M   'P 1'
#
loop_
_entity.id
_entity.type
_entity.pdbx_description
1 polymer ?
#
loop_
_entity_poly.entity_id
_entity_poly.type
_entity_poly.pdbx_seq_one_letter_code
_entity_poly.pdbx_strand_id
1 'polypeptide(L)'
;MSGVKKALVSYAVEQALLGNGGAKMIKKVSEDLNHKYSCKLENCFETPNYISQVLKQSYEKKHREIVKAIEDNLEEFTSNKDIKKFLLKIK
;
A
#
# COMPACT_ATOMS: atom_id res chain seq x y z
N MET A 1 11.89 1.68 17.29
CA MET A 1 10.84 0.65 17.11
C MET A 1 9.92 0.92 15.90
N SER A 2 10.45 1.41 14.77
CA SER A 2 9.66 1.72 13.56
C SER A 2 9.66 0.60 12.50
N GLY A 3 10.69 -0.26 12.50
CA GLY A 3 10.91 -1.26 11.44
C GLY A 3 9.81 -2.32 11.31
N VAL A 4 9.26 -2.81 12.43
CA VAL A 4 8.21 -3.85 12.42
C VAL A 4 6.93 -3.34 11.75
N LYS A 5 6.53 -2.10 12.02
CA LYS A 5 5.34 -1.49 11.39
C LYS A 5 5.53 -1.28 9.90
N LYS A 6 6.72 -0.80 9.51
CA LYS A 6 7.09 -0.62 8.11
C LYS A 6 7.02 -1.94 7.36
N ALA A 7 7.67 -2.99 7.88
CA ALA A 7 7.67 -4.32 7.29
C ALA A 7 6.25 -4.90 7.17
N LEU A 8 5.43 -4.77 8.22
CA LEU A 8 4.05 -5.23 8.22
C LEU A 8 3.20 -4.53 7.14
N VAL A 9 3.29 -3.21 7.04
CA VAL A 9 2.54 -2.45 6.03
C VAL A 9 3.02 -2.76 4.62
N SER A 10 4.34 -2.85 4.41
CA SER A 10 4.89 -3.23 3.10
C SER A 10 4.44 -4.63 2.68
N TYR A 11 4.45 -5.59 3.60
CA TYR A 11 3.95 -6.93 3.36
C TYR A 11 2.45 -6.92 3.01
N ALA A 12 1.62 -6.21 3.79
CA ALA A 12 0.18 -6.11 3.53
C ALA A 12 -0.13 -5.50 2.16
N VAL A 13 0.63 -4.48 1.74
CA VAL A 13 0.55 -3.88 0.41
C VAL A 13 0.93 -4.88 -0.68
N GLU A 14 2.05 -5.58 -0.52
CA GLU A 14 2.50 -6.58 -1.49
C GLU A 14 1.48 -7.71 -1.66
N GLN A 15 0.92 -8.22 -0.56
CA GLN A 15 -0.13 -9.26 -0.60
C GLN A 15 -1.40 -8.75 -1.29
N ALA A 16 -1.83 -7.53 -1.02
CA ALA A 16 -2.99 -6.94 -1.69
C ALA A 16 -2.78 -6.80 -3.20
N LEU A 17 -1.59 -6.35 -3.62
CA LEU A 17 -1.23 -6.25 -5.04
C LEU A 17 -1.14 -7.64 -5.70
N LEU A 18 -0.55 -8.62 -5.00
CA LEU A 18 -0.44 -10.00 -5.46
C LEU A 18 -1.83 -10.61 -5.70
N GLY A 19 -2.76 -10.46 -4.74
CA GLY A 19 -4.11 -10.99 -4.85
C GLY A 19 -4.94 -10.34 -5.97
N ASN A 20 -4.69 -9.06 -6.28
CA ASN A 20 -5.48 -8.30 -7.26
C ASN A 20 -4.91 -8.32 -8.69
N GLY A 21 -3.68 -8.78 -8.89
CA GLY A 21 -3.09 -8.85 -10.24
C GLY A 21 -1.74 -9.53 -10.35
N GLY A 22 -1.38 -10.35 -9.34
CA GLY A 22 -0.17 -11.14 -9.31
C GLY A 22 1.11 -10.30 -9.28
N ALA A 23 2.24 -10.97 -9.54
CA ALA A 23 3.56 -10.33 -9.61
C ALA A 23 3.61 -9.18 -10.63
N LYS A 24 2.78 -9.22 -11.68
CA LYS A 24 2.68 -8.14 -12.67
C LYS A 24 2.15 -6.84 -12.06
N MET A 25 1.20 -6.92 -11.13
CA MET A 25 0.66 -5.75 -10.43
C MET A 25 1.71 -5.14 -9.50
N ILE A 26 2.41 -5.97 -8.73
CA ILE A 26 3.51 -5.53 -7.86
C ILE A 26 4.55 -4.78 -8.67
N LYS A 27 5.00 -5.37 -9.79
CA LYS A 27 6.00 -4.78 -10.66
C LYS A 27 5.55 -3.40 -11.17
N LYS A 28 4.35 -3.30 -11.75
CA LYS A 28 3.86 -2.04 -12.30
C LYS A 28 3.67 -0.95 -11.23
N VAL A 29 3.10 -1.28 -10.07
CA VAL A 29 2.93 -0.30 -8.99
C VAL A 29 4.28 0.16 -8.44
N SER A 30 5.26 -0.75 -8.35
CA SER A 30 6.63 -0.42 -7.96
C SER A 30 7.30 0.52 -8.97
N GLU A 31 7.15 0.24 -10.27
CA GLU A 31 7.65 1.09 -11.35
C GLU A 31 6.99 2.47 -11.32
N ASP A 32 5.66 2.54 -11.14
CA ASP A 32 4.92 3.79 -11.06
C ASP A 32 5.34 4.64 -9.83
N LEU A 33 5.50 4.02 -8.67
CA LEU A 33 5.97 4.69 -7.45
C LEU A 33 7.39 5.24 -7.61
N ASN A 34 8.28 4.44 -8.22
CA ASN A 34 9.66 4.84 -8.45
C ASN A 34 9.74 5.97 -9.48
N HIS A 35 9.01 5.85 -10.59
CA HIS A 35 9.02 6.84 -11.66
C HIS A 35 8.42 8.18 -11.22
N LYS A 36 7.28 8.17 -10.49
CA LYS A 36 6.60 9.41 -10.08
C LYS A 36 7.22 10.07 -8.85
N TYR A 37 7.76 9.30 -7.91
CA TYR A 37 8.15 9.81 -6.60
C TYR A 37 9.52 9.35 -6.11
N SER A 38 10.29 8.60 -6.93
CA SER A 38 11.52 7.92 -6.48
C SER A 38 11.31 7.08 -5.22
N CYS A 39 10.10 6.52 -5.07
CA CYS A 39 9.66 5.80 -3.88
C CYS A 39 9.59 4.29 -4.16
N LYS A 40 9.93 3.48 -3.15
CA LYS A 40 9.78 2.02 -3.16
C LYS A 40 8.54 1.61 -2.36
N LEU A 41 7.99 0.41 -2.63
CA LEU A 41 6.88 -0.17 -1.85
C LEU A 41 7.19 -0.27 -0.35
N GLU A 42 8.45 -0.57 -0.02
CA GLU A 42 8.95 -0.60 1.36
C GLU A 42 8.72 0.73 2.11
N ASN A 43 8.67 1.86 1.39
CA ASN A 43 8.52 3.18 1.98
C ASN A 43 7.05 3.64 2.09
N CYS A 44 6.08 2.83 1.65
CA CYS A 44 4.67 3.22 1.66
C CYS A 44 4.15 3.58 3.06
N PHE A 45 4.70 2.99 4.13
CA PHE A 45 4.34 3.37 5.49
C PHE A 45 4.70 4.83 5.83
N GLU A 46 5.82 5.32 5.32
CA GLU A 46 6.31 6.69 5.54
C GLU A 46 5.59 7.68 4.61
N THR A 47 5.27 7.25 3.38
CA THR A 47 4.64 8.08 2.35
C THR A 47 3.34 7.45 1.79
N PRO A 48 2.29 7.26 2.60
CA PRO A 48 1.03 6.63 2.17
C PRO A 48 0.30 7.36 1.04
N ASN A 49 0.46 8.68 0.94
CA ASN A 49 -0.19 9.46 -0.11
C ASN A 49 0.27 9.06 -1.52
N TYR A 50 1.54 8.65 -1.67
CA TYR A 50 2.10 8.29 -2.98
C TYR A 50 1.47 7.00 -3.52
N ILE A 51 1.31 5.98 -2.67
CA ILE A 51 0.63 4.75 -3.09
C ILE A 51 -0.85 5.00 -3.36
N SER A 52 -1.54 5.80 -2.54
CA SER A 52 -2.93 6.20 -2.82
C SER A 52 -3.06 6.85 -4.20
N GLN A 53 -2.17 7.81 -4.52
CA GLN A 53 -2.19 8.50 -5.80
C GLN A 53 -1.87 7.56 -6.98
N VAL A 54 -0.89 6.67 -6.85
CA VAL A 54 -0.59 5.66 -7.88
C VAL A 54 -1.79 4.76 -8.12
N LEU A 55 -2.41 4.23 -7.06
CA LEU A 55 -3.57 3.36 -7.17
C LEU A 55 -4.79 4.09 -7.76
N LYS A 56 -5.07 5.32 -7.32
CA LYS A 56 -6.18 6.14 -7.86
C LYS A 56 -5.99 6.47 -9.34
N GLN A 57 -4.80 6.91 -9.76
CA GLN A 57 -4.57 7.40 -11.12
C GLN A 57 -4.37 6.28 -12.14
N SER A 58 -3.59 5.27 -11.78
CA SER A 58 -3.18 4.21 -12.73
C SER A 58 -4.10 2.98 -12.67
N TYR A 59 -4.86 2.81 -11.57
CA TYR A 59 -5.61 1.60 -11.28
C TYR A 59 -7.01 1.89 -10.71
N GLU A 60 -7.64 3.00 -11.12
CA GLU A 60 -8.91 3.52 -10.56
C GLU A 60 -9.96 2.43 -10.29
N LYS A 61 -10.20 1.54 -11.26
CA LYS A 61 -11.17 0.43 -11.15
C LYS A 61 -10.84 -0.54 -10.01
N LYS A 62 -9.56 -0.77 -9.75
CA LYS A 62 -9.04 -1.67 -8.71
C LYS A 62 -8.62 -0.96 -7.43
N HIS A 63 -8.61 0.38 -7.42
CA HIS A 63 -8.15 1.16 -6.26
C HIS A 63 -8.90 0.76 -4.99
N ARG A 64 -10.24 0.73 -5.05
CA ARG A 64 -11.07 0.34 -3.90
C ARG A 64 -10.82 -1.11 -3.47
N GLU A 65 -10.67 -2.03 -4.41
CA GLU A 65 -10.42 -3.45 -4.14
C GLU A 65 -9.06 -3.65 -3.46
N ILE A 66 -8.03 -2.96 -3.94
CA ILE A 66 -6.67 -3.03 -3.38
C ILE A 66 -6.62 -2.38 -2.01
N VAL A 67 -7.22 -1.19 -1.83
CA VAL A 67 -7.26 -0.53 -0.52
C VAL A 67 -8.01 -1.37 0.50
N LYS A 68 -9.14 -1.97 0.11
CA LYS A 68 -9.86 -2.91 0.96
C LYS A 68 -9.00 -4.12 1.34
N ALA A 69 -8.31 -4.74 0.38
CA ALA A 69 -7.41 -5.85 0.68
C ALA A 69 -6.25 -5.46 1.61
N ILE A 70 -5.73 -4.23 1.51
CA ILE A 70 -4.73 -3.70 2.46
C ILE A 70 -5.34 -3.54 3.85
N GLU A 71 -6.58 -3.05 3.96
CA GLU A 71 -7.29 -2.94 5.23
C GLU A 71 -7.53 -4.31 5.86
N ASP A 72 -8.02 -5.27 5.08
CA ASP A 72 -8.29 -6.65 5.54
C ASP A 72 -6.98 -7.31 6.03
N ASN A 73 -5.86 -7.12 5.33
CA ASN A 73 -4.54 -7.63 5.75
C ASN A 73 -3.99 -6.97 7.04
N LEU A 74 -4.55 -5.82 7.46
CA LEU A 74 -4.09 -5.04 8.61
C LEU A 74 -5.13 -4.94 9.73
N GLU A 75 -6.26 -5.65 9.61
CA GLU A 75 -7.43 -5.52 10.49
C GLU A 75 -7.07 -5.65 11.97
N GLU A 76 -6.29 -6.69 12.31
CA GLU A 76 -5.84 -6.99 13.68
C GLU A 76 -4.94 -5.89 14.28
N PHE A 77 -4.33 -5.06 13.43
CA PHE A 77 -3.40 -4.02 13.83
C PHE A 77 -4.01 -2.61 13.82
N THR A 78 -5.32 -2.49 13.56
CA THR A 78 -6.03 -1.19 13.51
C THR A 78 -6.09 -0.46 14.85
N SER A 79 -5.87 -1.16 15.97
CA SER A 79 -5.68 -0.56 17.30
C SER A 79 -4.39 0.27 17.39
N ASN A 80 -3.41 0.02 16.51
CA ASN A 80 -2.19 0.80 16.40
C ASN A 80 -2.45 2.14 15.70
N LYS A 81 -2.23 3.25 16.41
CA LYS A 81 -2.50 4.61 15.91
C LYS A 81 -1.80 4.91 14.58
N ASP A 82 -0.58 4.43 14.37
CA ASP A 82 0.17 4.72 13.14
C ASP A 82 -0.37 3.95 11.94
N ILE A 83 -0.78 2.68 12.15
CA ILE A 83 -1.39 1.85 11.10
C ILE A 83 -2.77 2.41 10.75
N LYS A 84 -3.56 2.79 11.75
CA LYS A 84 -4.84 3.48 11.53
C LYS A 84 -4.65 4.77 10.71
N LYS A 85 -3.62 5.57 11.01
CA LYS A 85 -3.30 6.79 10.27
C LYS A 85 -2.86 6.49 8.83
N PHE A 86 -2.09 5.42 8.62
CA PHE A 86 -1.73 4.94 7.29
C PHE A 86 -2.99 4.57 6.48
N LEU A 87 -3.86 3.73 7.04
CA LEU A 87 -5.10 3.30 6.38
C LEU A 87 -6.01 4.48 6.00
N LEU A 88 -6.14 5.48 6.87
CA LEU A 88 -6.91 6.69 6.59
C LEU A 88 -6.34 7.52 5.42
N LYS A 89 -5.03 7.46 5.18
CA LYS A 89 -4.37 8.22 4.11
C LYS A 89 -4.40 7.52 2.75
N ILE A 90 -4.57 6.20 2.72
CA ILE A 90 -4.61 5.45 1.45
C ILE A 90 -6.00 5.40 0.82
N LYS A 91 -7.06 5.64 1.61
CA LYS A 91 -8.46 5.75 1.18
C LYS A 91 -8.69 6.87 0.15
#